data_AF-A0A7D5Z9N6-F1
#
_entry.id   AF-A0A7D5Z9N6-F1
#
_cell.length_a   1.000
_cell.length_b   1.000
_cell.length_c   1.000
_cell.angle_alpha   90.00
_cell.angle_beta   90.00
_cell.angle_gamma   90.00
#
_symmetry.space_group_name_H-M   'P 1'
#
loop_
_entity.id
_entity.type
_entity.pdbx_description
1 polymer ?
#
loop_
_entity_poly.entity_id
_entity_poly.type
_entity_poly.pdbx_seq_one_letter_code
_entity_poly.pdbx_strand_id
1 'polypeptide(L)'
;MHSFYDPTVDMDETTLHAWQFYLAVAELALSELKSLRSGQIAITDDYEHAYWLWQGEEQAFLAWAPIADEQVCFEAAILLVEAVGLSAEEIDYRRESLTRWLQSASRTTLAWPKQQLQHAIRINGQN
;
A
#
# COMPACT_ATOMS: atom_id res chain seq x y z
N MET A 1 12.04 -24.30 4.91
CA MET A 1 11.84 -24.04 3.47
C MET A 1 10.45 -23.41 3.36
N HIS A 2 10.38 -22.08 3.49
CA HIS A 2 9.10 -21.36 3.36
C HIS A 2 8.75 -21.36 1.87
N SER A 3 7.71 -22.10 1.50
CA SER A 3 7.08 -21.92 0.19
C SER A 3 6.46 -20.54 0.23
N PHE A 4 7.10 -19.56 -0.41
CA PHE A 4 6.44 -18.30 -0.72
C PHE A 4 5.28 -18.67 -1.64
N TYR A 5 4.06 -18.64 -1.10
CA TYR A 5 2.87 -18.68 -1.92
C TYR A 5 2.96 -17.47 -2.85
N ASP A 6 3.07 -17.73 -4.15
CA ASP A 6 2.99 -16.68 -5.16
C ASP A 6 1.50 -16.49 -5.49
N PRO A 7 0.86 -15.43 -4.96
CA PRO A 7 -0.56 -15.22 -5.16
C PRO A 7 -0.93 -14.99 -6.62
N THR A 8 0.05 -14.70 -7.48
CA THR A 8 -0.18 -14.52 -8.92
C THR A 8 -0.48 -15.84 -9.65
N VAL A 9 -0.13 -16.99 -9.06
CA VAL A 9 -0.34 -18.31 -9.67
C VAL A 9 -1.83 -18.68 -9.76
N ASP A 10 -2.65 -18.15 -8.85
CA ASP A 10 -4.09 -18.40 -8.81
C ASP A 10 -4.92 -17.28 -9.46
N MET A 11 -4.28 -16.23 -9.96
CA MET A 11 -4.97 -15.12 -10.64
C MET A 11 -5.30 -15.49 -12.09
N ASP A 12 -6.51 -15.17 -12.53
CA ASP A 12 -6.78 -15.13 -13.96
C ASP A 12 -5.96 -14.03 -14.65
N GLU A 13 -5.82 -14.10 -15.97
CA GLU A 13 -5.01 -13.17 -16.76
C GLU A 13 -5.41 -11.69 -16.56
N THR A 14 -6.70 -11.40 -16.37
CA THR A 14 -7.21 -10.04 -16.16
C THR A 14 -6.77 -9.52 -14.80
N THR A 15 -6.96 -10.33 -13.76
CA THR A 15 -6.55 -10.01 -12.38
C THR A 15 -5.04 -9.84 -12.29
N LEU A 16 -4.27 -10.71 -12.96
CA LEU A 16 -2.81 -10.61 -13.01
C LEU A 16 -2.35 -9.31 -13.69
N HIS A 17 -2.96 -8.95 -14.81
CA HIS A 17 -2.65 -7.71 -15.52
C HIS A 17 -2.94 -6.50 -14.64
N ALA A 18 -4.15 -6.40 -14.07
CA ALA A 18 -4.51 -5.34 -13.14
C ALA A 18 -3.51 -5.23 -11.98
N TRP A 19 -3.09 -6.38 -11.43
CA TRP A 19 -2.10 -6.44 -10.35
C TRP A 19 -0.74 -5.85 -10.74
N GLN A 20 -0.21 -6.21 -11.91
CA GLN A 20 1.07 -5.67 -12.41
C GLN A 20 1.03 -4.16 -12.59
N PHE A 21 -0.09 -3.62 -13.11
CA PHE A 21 -0.27 -2.18 -13.21
C PHE A 21 -0.35 -1.51 -11.85
N TYR A 22 -1.02 -2.14 -10.88
CA TYR A 22 -1.08 -1.59 -9.53
C TYR A 22 0.29 -1.58 -8.85
N LEU A 23 1.11 -2.63 -9.01
CA LEU A 23 2.49 -2.67 -8.51
C LEU A 23 3.35 -1.57 -9.13
N ALA A 24 3.22 -1.30 -10.44
CA ALA A 24 3.96 -0.22 -11.09
C ALA A 24 3.59 1.16 -10.52
N VAL A 25 2.30 1.41 -10.28
CA VAL A 25 1.83 2.64 -9.62
C VAL A 25 2.31 2.71 -8.16
N ALA A 26 2.33 1.59 -7.45
CA ALA A 26 2.82 1.50 -6.09
C ALA A 26 4.31 1.85 -5.98
N GLU A 27 5.15 1.42 -6.92
CA GLU A 27 6.57 1.78 -6.97
C GLU A 27 6.77 3.28 -7.17
N LEU A 28 5.95 3.92 -8.01
CA LEU A 28 5.97 5.37 -8.17
C LEU A 28 5.57 6.07 -6.87
N ALA A 29 4.48 5.63 -6.22
CA ALA A 29 4.05 6.16 -4.93
C ALA A 29 5.11 5.99 -3.84
N LEU A 30 5.79 4.85 -3.81
CA LEU A 30 6.88 4.59 -2.89
C LEU A 30 8.07 5.54 -3.13
N SER A 31 8.44 5.78 -4.40
CA SER A 31 9.48 6.75 -4.76
C SER A 31 9.13 8.17 -4.31
N GLU A 32 7.88 8.60 -4.53
CA GLU A 32 7.40 9.89 -4.06
C GLU A 32 7.47 9.99 -2.53
N LEU A 33 6.97 8.98 -1.81
CA LEU A 33 7.02 8.93 -0.34
C LEU A 33 8.45 8.92 0.21
N LYS A 34 9.42 8.31 -0.49
CA LYS A 34 10.86 8.38 -0.14
C LYS A 34 11.40 9.81 -0.19
N SER A 35 10.88 10.63 -1.10
CA SER A 35 11.30 12.04 -1.24
C SER A 35 10.69 12.96 -0.19
N LEU A 36 9.61 12.52 0.46
CA LEU A 36 8.96 13.28 1.53
C LEU A 36 9.68 13.12 2.87
N ARG A 37 9.30 13.97 3.83
CA ARG A 37 9.79 13.84 5.21
C ARG A 37 9.43 12.45 5.76
N SER A 38 10.32 11.84 6.53
CA SER A 38 10.02 10.57 7.19
C SER A 38 8.80 10.68 8.11
N GLY A 39 7.97 9.62 8.15
CA GLY A 39 6.76 9.62 8.97
C GLY A 39 5.60 10.35 8.31
N GLN A 40 5.43 10.18 7.00
CA GLN A 40 4.29 10.71 6.25
C GLN A 40 3.41 9.56 5.79
N ILE A 41 2.11 9.78 5.91
CA ILE A 41 1.06 8.92 5.37
C ILE A 41 0.40 9.70 4.23
N ALA A 42 0.36 9.13 3.03
CA ALA A 42 -0.46 9.60 1.92
C ALA A 42 -1.92 9.18 2.15
N ILE A 43 -2.85 10.12 1.99
CA ILE A 43 -4.28 9.86 2.06
C ILE A 43 -4.86 10.07 0.66
N THR A 44 -5.55 9.07 0.12
CA THR A 44 -6.22 9.18 -1.18
C THR A 44 -7.31 10.24 -1.14
N ASP A 45 -7.67 10.76 -2.32
CA ASP A 45 -8.63 11.86 -2.46
C ASP A 45 -10.07 11.48 -2.07
N ASP A 46 -10.39 10.19 -2.18
CA ASP A 46 -11.64 9.58 -1.71
C ASP A 46 -11.65 9.28 -0.20
N TYR A 47 -10.55 9.51 0.51
CA TYR A 47 -10.40 9.20 1.94
C TYR A 47 -10.66 7.74 2.30
N GLU A 48 -10.46 6.80 1.37
CA GLU A 48 -10.66 5.37 1.62
C GLU A 48 -9.37 4.62 1.94
N HIS A 49 -8.22 5.13 1.50
CA HIS A 49 -6.95 4.43 1.60
C HIS A 49 -5.84 5.33 2.12
N ALA A 50 -5.04 4.76 3.02
CA ALA A 50 -3.82 5.36 3.54
C ALA A 50 -2.61 4.56 3.08
N TYR A 51 -1.56 5.23 2.60
CA TYR A 51 -0.32 4.61 2.15
C TYR A 51 0.89 5.23 2.85
N TRP A 52 1.89 4.43 3.21
CA TRP A 52 3.12 4.94 3.78
C TRP A 52 4.33 4.07 3.42
N LEU A 53 5.51 4.65 3.61
CA LEU A 53 6.77 3.92 3.48
C LEU A 53 6.99 3.04 4.70
N TRP A 54 7.10 1.74 4.46
CA TRP A 54 7.60 0.77 5.43
C TRP A 54 9.03 0.35 5.06
N GLN A 55 9.94 0.37 6.04
CA GLN A 55 11.34 0.08 5.85
C GLN A 55 11.63 -1.33 6.35
N GLY A 56 11.81 -2.27 5.40
CA GLY A 56 12.31 -3.60 5.71
C GLY A 56 13.83 -3.61 5.89
N GLU A 57 14.35 -4.81 6.16
CA GLU A 57 15.79 -5.03 6.36
C GLU A 57 16.60 -4.68 5.11
N GLU A 58 16.15 -5.13 3.92
CA GLU A 58 16.89 -4.97 2.66
C GLU A 58 16.35 -3.84 1.79
N GLN A 59 15.03 -3.61 1.82
CA GLN A 59 14.39 -2.62 0.96
C GLN A 59 13.17 -1.98 1.63
N ALA A 60 12.76 -0.84 1.08
CA ALA A 60 11.51 -0.19 1.46
C ALA A 60 10.36 -0.77 0.64
N PHE A 61 9.18 -0.84 1.25
CA PHE A 61 7.94 -1.32 0.67
C PHE A 61 6.85 -0.28 0.85
N LEU A 62 5.83 -0.34 -0.02
CA LEU A 62 4.61 0.42 0.18
C LEU A 62 3.68 -0.36 1.11
N ALA A 63 3.43 0.21 2.28
CA ALA A 63 2.40 -0.25 3.20
C ALA A 63 1.09 0.47 2.92
N TRP A 64 -0.03 -0.19 3.19
CA TRP A 64 -1.35 0.44 3.09
C TRP A 64 -2.31 -0.06 4.18
N ALA A 65 -3.32 0.75 4.46
CA ALA A 65 -4.47 0.39 5.29
C ALA A 65 -5.73 1.10 4.77
N PRO A 66 -6.92 0.50 4.96
CA PRO A 66 -8.17 1.20 4.69
C PRO A 66 -8.40 2.31 5.74
N ILE A 67 -9.23 3.27 5.36
CA ILE A 67 -9.76 4.31 6.23
C ILE A 67 -11.24 4.03 6.45
N ALA A 68 -11.65 3.93 7.71
CA ALA A 68 -13.05 3.79 8.10
C ALA A 68 -13.34 4.73 9.26
N ASP A 69 -14.53 5.34 9.28
CA ASP A 69 -14.93 6.31 10.31
C ASP A 69 -13.86 7.40 10.54
N GLU A 70 -13.33 7.93 9.43
CA GLU A 70 -12.27 8.96 9.40
C GLU A 70 -10.95 8.56 10.07
N GLN A 71 -10.73 7.27 10.30
CA GLN A 71 -9.56 6.72 10.97
C GLN A 71 -8.82 5.72 10.10
N VAL A 72 -7.48 5.79 10.14
CA VAL A 72 -6.61 4.79 9.50
C VAL A 72 -6.65 3.50 10.31
N CYS A 73 -7.14 2.42 9.72
CA CYS A 73 -7.29 1.12 10.38
C CYS A 73 -5.95 0.37 10.38
N PHE A 74 -5.01 0.79 11.23
CA PHE A 74 -3.67 0.19 11.31
C PHE A 74 -3.68 -1.32 11.65
N GLU A 75 -4.73 -1.82 12.27
CA GLU A 75 -4.92 -3.26 12.54
C GLU A 75 -5.12 -4.09 11.26
N ALA A 76 -5.54 -3.46 10.17
CA ALA A 76 -5.68 -4.05 8.84
C ALA A 76 -4.49 -3.68 7.91
N ALA A 77 -3.44 -3.08 8.46
CA ALA A 77 -2.28 -2.67 7.69
C ALA A 77 -1.47 -3.86 7.18
N ILE A 78 -1.16 -3.86 5.88
CA ILE A 78 -0.35 -4.87 5.22
C ILE A 78 0.63 -4.24 4.22
N LEU A 79 1.67 -4.97 3.86
CA LEU A 79 2.48 -4.59 2.69
C LEU A 79 1.62 -4.79 1.44
N LEU A 80 1.63 -3.82 0.52
CA LEU A 80 0.83 -3.91 -0.70
C LEU A 80 1.16 -5.18 -1.48
N VAL A 81 2.43 -5.56 -1.56
CA VAL A 81 2.89 -6.76 -2.27
C VAL A 81 2.32 -8.06 -1.68
N GLU A 82 1.90 -8.03 -0.41
CA GLU A 82 1.31 -9.16 0.31
C GLU A 82 -0.22 -9.17 0.24
N ALA A 83 -0.85 -8.20 -0.44
CA ALA A 83 -2.30 -8.20 -0.58
C ALA A 83 -2.75 -9.35 -1.50
N VAL A 84 -3.73 -10.10 -1.04
CA VAL A 84 -4.28 -11.28 -1.73
C VAL A 84 -5.80 -11.23 -1.73
N GLY A 85 -6.43 -11.98 -2.64
CA GLY A 85 -7.89 -12.14 -2.69
C GLY A 85 -8.66 -10.92 -3.23
N LEU A 86 -7.98 -10.00 -3.93
CA LEU A 86 -8.61 -8.88 -4.60
C LEU A 86 -9.03 -9.26 -6.02
N SER A 87 -10.23 -8.87 -6.40
CA SER A 87 -10.69 -8.91 -7.78
C SER A 87 -9.99 -7.85 -8.64
N ALA A 88 -9.96 -8.04 -9.96
CA ALA A 88 -9.44 -7.04 -10.90
C ALA A 88 -10.08 -5.65 -10.70
N GLU A 89 -11.38 -5.59 -10.43
CA GLU A 89 -12.11 -4.33 -10.20
C GLU A 89 -11.64 -3.62 -8.91
N GLU A 90 -11.44 -4.35 -7.82
CA GLU A 90 -10.90 -3.78 -6.58
C GLU A 90 -9.46 -3.31 -6.75
N ILE A 91 -8.66 -4.05 -7.53
CA ILE A 91 -7.28 -3.65 -7.85
C ILE A 91 -7.28 -2.36 -8.66
N ASP A 92 -8.10 -2.28 -9.72
CA ASP A 92 -8.19 -1.09 -10.55
C ASP A 92 -8.72 0.12 -9.79
N TYR A 93 -9.73 -0.07 -8.94
CA TYR A 93 -10.24 0.97 -8.08
C TYR A 93 -9.13 1.58 -7.20
N ARG A 94 -8.38 0.74 -6.49
CA ARG A 94 -7.29 1.20 -5.61
C ARG A 94 -6.14 1.82 -6.41
N ARG A 95 -5.80 1.24 -7.56
CA ARG A 95 -4.80 1.78 -8.49
C ARG A 95 -5.18 3.18 -8.95
N GLU A 96 -6.44 3.41 -9.30
CA GLU A 96 -6.93 4.71 -9.74
C GLU A 96 -6.89 5.73 -8.62
N SER A 97 -7.34 5.39 -7.41
CA SER A 97 -7.25 6.28 -6.24
C SER A 97 -5.81 6.68 -5.92
N LEU A 98 -4.87 5.73 -5.94
CA LEU A 98 -3.45 6.03 -5.75
C LEU A 98 -2.86 6.87 -6.90
N THR A 99 -3.31 6.63 -8.13
CA THR A 99 -2.91 7.42 -9.31
C THR A 99 -3.39 8.86 -9.20
N ARG A 100 -4.64 9.09 -8.76
CA ARG A 100 -5.17 10.44 -8.53
C ARG A 100 -4.39 11.17 -7.44
N TRP A 101 -4.03 10.49 -6.35
CA TRP A 101 -3.15 11.06 -5.34
C TRP A 101 -1.79 11.46 -5.92
N LEU A 102 -1.15 10.60 -6.72
CA LEU A 102 0.12 10.90 -7.39
C LEU A 102 0.04 12.12 -8.32
N GLN A 103 -1.08 12.28 -9.04
CA GLN A 103 -1.30 13.38 -9.98
C GLN A 103 -1.79 14.67 -9.33
N SER A 104 -2.26 14.62 -8.09
CA SER A 104 -2.81 15.78 -7.40
C SER A 104 -1.75 16.85 -7.14
N ALA A 105 -2.09 18.10 -7.49
CA ALA A 105 -1.27 19.27 -7.17
C ALA A 105 -1.26 19.62 -5.68
N SER A 106 -2.24 19.11 -4.91
CA SER A 106 -2.37 19.29 -3.47
C SER A 106 -2.55 17.92 -2.81
N ARG A 107 -1.47 17.15 -2.78
CA ARG A 107 -1.46 15.82 -2.18
C ARG A 107 -1.73 15.92 -0.68
N THR A 108 -2.73 15.19 -0.20
CA THR A 108 -3.02 15.09 1.23
C THR A 108 -2.01 14.15 1.87
N THR A 109 -1.26 14.66 2.86
CA THR A 109 -0.40 13.83 3.71
C THR A 109 -0.60 14.16 5.18
N LEU A 110 -0.46 13.14 6.03
CA LEU A 110 -0.51 13.26 7.48
C LEU A 110 0.85 12.91 8.07
N ALA A 111 1.32 13.73 9.03
CA ALA A 111 2.50 13.41 9.79
C ALA A 111 2.17 12.39 10.89
N TRP A 112 2.96 11.32 10.98
CA TRP A 112 2.79 10.26 11.97
C TRP A 112 4.14 9.85 12.56
N PRO A 113 4.20 9.38 13.83
CA PRO A 113 5.44 8.84 14.38
C PRO A 113 5.99 7.68 13.54
N LYS A 114 7.19 7.87 12.97
CA LYS A 114 7.84 6.88 12.10
C LYS A 114 7.85 5.48 12.73
N GLN A 115 8.20 5.39 14.02
CA GLN A 115 8.25 4.12 14.74
C GLN A 115 6.90 3.40 14.73
N GLN A 116 5.78 4.11 14.94
CA GLN A 116 4.45 3.51 14.89
C GLN A 116 4.12 2.99 13.50
N LEU A 117 4.47 3.74 12.45
CA LEU A 117 4.28 3.28 11.06
C LEU A 117 5.09 2.02 10.73
N GLN A 118 6.28 1.87 11.33
CA GLN A 118 7.09 0.65 11.16
C GLN A 118 6.49 -0.54 11.90
N HIS A 119 5.84 -0.32 13.05
CA HIS A 119 5.21 -1.37 13.85
C HIS A 119 3.76 -1.69 13.45
N ALA A 120 3.15 -0.88 12.58
CA ALA A 120 1.77 -1.09 12.14
C ALA A 120 1.60 -2.35 11.27
N ILE A 121 2.64 -2.71 10.51
CA ILE A 121 2.60 -3.87 9.63
C ILE A 121 2.87 -5.15 10.41
N ARG A 122 1.89 -6.04 10.44
CA ARG A 122 2.07 -7.40 10.97
C ARG A 122 2.71 -8.27 9.90
N ILE A 123 4.01 -8.54 10.03
CA ILE A 123 4.67 -9.53 9.17
C ILE A 123 4.16 -10.91 9.60
N ASN A 124 3.52 -11.63 8.68
CA ASN A 124 3.08 -13.01 8.91
C ASN A 124 4.31 -13.88 9.26
N GLY A 125 4.51 -14.18 10.55
CA GLY A 125 5.66 -14.97 11.01
C GLY A 125 6.16 -14.70 12.43
N GLN A 126 5.62 -13.71 13.15
CA GLN A 126 5.97 -13.47 14.56
C GLN A 126 4.76 -13.68 15.47
N ASN A 127 4.66 -14.91 16.01
CA ASN A 127 4.01 -15.23 17.28
C ASN A 127 5.09 -15.72 18.25
#